data_AF-A0A316SJ29-F1
#
_entry.id   AF-A0A316SJ29-F1
#
_cell.length_a   1.000
_cell.length_b   1.000
_cell.length_c   1.000
_cell.angle_alpha   90.00
_cell.angle_beta   90.00
_cell.angle_gamma   90.00
#
_symmetry.space_group_name_H-M   'P 1'
#
loop_
_entity.id
_entity.type
_entity.pdbx_description
1 polymer ?
#
loop_
_entity_poly.entity_id
_entity_poly.type
_entity_poly.pdbx_seq_one_letter_code
_entity_poly.pdbx_strand_id
1 'polypeptide(L)'
;MLLHFTNGSKLILPVAQEPKILFNGNVITIMTEQYLLSNISKYTFEDSETVDIKNPTNKDYSYSKNGNQVTIKLASSNINVKLFTISGLQLPVDKTDKKMLSIDLNKYTENILLLQVGNETVKITRK
;
A
#
# COMPACT_ATOMS: atom_id res chain seq x y z
N MET A 1 7.66 -3.83 12.22
CA MET A 1 6.30 -3.92 11.63
C MET A 1 5.27 -3.91 12.75
N LEU A 2 4.16 -3.21 12.58
CA LEU A 2 3.06 -3.12 13.53
C LEU A 2 1.79 -3.73 12.93
N LEU A 3 1.24 -4.77 13.54
CA LEU A 3 -0.06 -5.35 13.21
C LEU A 3 -1.12 -4.74 14.12
N HIS A 4 -2.25 -4.34 13.55
CA HIS A 4 -3.40 -3.84 14.28
C HIS A 4 -4.54 -4.85 14.19
N PHE A 5 -5.16 -5.14 15.31
CA PHE A 5 -6.28 -6.08 15.40
C PHE A 5 -7.63 -5.33 15.39
N THR A 6 -8.71 -6.04 15.06
CA THR A 6 -10.08 -5.49 15.05
C THR A 6 -10.55 -5.08 16.45
N ASN A 7 -10.00 -5.68 17.50
CA ASN A 7 -10.25 -5.30 18.90
C ASN A 7 -9.44 -4.08 19.36
N GLY A 8 -8.67 -3.45 18.47
CA GLY A 8 -7.83 -2.28 18.78
C GLY A 8 -6.45 -2.61 19.35
N SER A 9 -6.16 -3.87 19.68
CA SER A 9 -4.83 -4.29 20.14
C SER A 9 -3.80 -4.20 19.01
N LYS A 10 -2.51 -4.24 19.40
CA LYS A 10 -1.39 -4.08 18.48
C LYS A 10 -0.30 -5.13 18.77
N LEU A 11 0.34 -5.65 17.73
CA LEU A 11 1.51 -6.54 17.83
C LEU A 11 2.67 -5.94 17.06
N ILE A 12 3.82 -5.79 17.72
CA ILE A 12 5.05 -5.35 17.09
C ILE A 12 5.86 -6.58 16.71
N LEU A 13 6.19 -6.70 15.43
CA LEU A 13 7.08 -7.70 14.89
C LEU A 13 8.38 -7.03 14.45
N PRO A 14 9.52 -7.32 15.11
CA PRO A 14 10.80 -6.79 14.71
C PRO A 14 11.18 -7.43 13.36
N VAL A 15 11.34 -6.59 12.35
CA VAL A 15 11.74 -7.03 11.01
C VAL A 15 12.92 -6.18 10.57
N ALA A 16 14.02 -6.82 10.17
CA ALA A 16 15.26 -6.12 9.81
C ALA A 16 15.13 -5.33 8.49
N GLN A 17 14.16 -5.71 7.66
CA GLN A 17 13.83 -5.10 6.38
C GLN A 17 12.34 -5.32 6.08
N GLU A 18 11.80 -4.61 5.09
CA GLU A 18 10.42 -4.77 4.63
C GLU A 18 10.18 -6.24 4.19
N PRO A 19 9.37 -7.03 4.91
CA PRO A 19 9.20 -8.46 4.67
C PRO A 19 8.17 -8.71 3.56
N LYS A 20 8.30 -9.83 2.86
CA LYS A 20 7.17 -10.39 2.09
C LYS A 20 6.12 -10.91 3.06
N ILE A 21 4.86 -10.56 2.82
CA ILE A 21 3.73 -10.97 3.65
C ILE A 21 2.73 -11.75 2.79
N LEU A 22 2.29 -12.89 3.31
CA LEU A 22 1.21 -13.69 2.73
C LEU A 22 0.11 -13.88 3.78
N PHE A 23 -1.13 -13.60 3.41
CA PHE A 23 -2.30 -13.87 4.22
C PHE A 23 -3.04 -15.09 3.67
N ASN A 24 -3.17 -16.14 4.49
CA ASN A 24 -3.94 -17.35 4.15
C ASN A 24 -4.85 -17.71 5.33
N GLY A 25 -6.08 -17.19 5.30
CA GLY A 25 -7.02 -17.32 6.41
C GLY A 25 -6.45 -16.70 7.69
N ASN A 26 -6.29 -17.52 8.74
CA ASN A 26 -5.71 -17.11 10.02
C ASN A 26 -4.18 -17.29 10.07
N VAL A 27 -3.55 -17.69 8.98
CA VAL A 27 -2.09 -17.87 8.91
C VAL A 27 -1.50 -16.70 8.14
N ILE A 28 -0.55 -16.02 8.77
CA ILE A 28 0.25 -14.97 8.15
C ILE A 28 1.67 -15.50 8.01
N THR A 29 2.18 -15.52 6.79
CA THR A 29 3.61 -15.79 6.56
C THR A 29 4.34 -14.47 6.42
N ILE A 30 5.34 -14.23 7.27
CA ILE A 30 6.20 -13.04 7.24
C ILE A 30 7.62 -13.55 7.01
N MET A 31 8.20 -13.24 5.86
CA MET A 31 9.43 -13.88 5.38
C MET A 31 9.29 -15.40 5.32
N THR A 32 9.94 -16.14 6.20
CA THR A 32 9.90 -17.60 6.32
C THR A 32 9.09 -18.07 7.52
N GLU A 33 8.64 -17.15 8.38
CA GLU A 33 7.96 -17.47 9.63
C GLU A 33 6.44 -17.43 9.45
N GLN A 34 5.77 -18.41 10.05
CA GLN A 34 4.31 -18.48 10.04
C GLN A 34 3.76 -18.10 11.41
N TYR A 35 2.80 -17.19 11.39
CA TYR A 35 2.10 -16.68 12.55
C TYR A 35 0.63 -17.06 12.44
N LEU A 36 0.09 -17.73 13.45
CA LEU A 36 -1.35 -17.99 13.54
C LEU A 36 -2.02 -16.78 14.21
N LEU A 37 -2.44 -15.82 13.39
CA LEU A 37 -3.04 -14.57 13.81
C LEU A 37 -4.37 -14.37 13.10
N SER A 38 -5.45 -14.29 13.88
CA SER A 38 -6.78 -13.94 13.40
C SER A 38 -7.09 -12.47 13.69
N ASN A 39 -8.12 -11.93 13.03
CA ASN A 39 -8.70 -10.63 13.36
C ASN A 39 -7.76 -9.42 13.18
N ILE A 40 -6.86 -9.46 12.19
CA ILE A 40 -6.03 -8.31 11.83
C ILE A 40 -6.81 -7.38 10.90
N SER A 41 -6.81 -6.09 11.25
CA SER A 41 -7.51 -5.04 10.50
C SER A 41 -6.57 -4.25 9.58
N LYS A 42 -5.29 -4.10 9.95
CA LYS A 42 -4.25 -3.43 9.15
C LYS A 42 -2.85 -3.79 9.65
N TYR A 43 -1.83 -3.50 8.84
CA TYR A 43 -0.44 -3.51 9.28
C TYR A 43 0.30 -2.26 8.79
N THR A 44 1.34 -1.84 9.49
CA THR A 44 2.20 -0.69 9.13
C THR A 44 3.68 -1.01 9.37
N PHE A 45 4.58 -0.23 8.77
CA PHE A 45 6.03 -0.33 8.98
C PHE A 45 6.52 0.94 9.68
N GLU A 46 6.49 0.98 11.03
CA GLU A 46 7.00 2.02 11.97
C GLU A 46 6.63 3.51 11.74
N ASP A 47 6.35 4.23 12.84
CA ASP A 47 5.98 5.67 13.02
C ASP A 47 5.03 6.35 12.02
N SER A 48 4.46 5.64 11.05
CA SER A 48 3.40 6.19 10.20
C SER A 48 2.10 6.20 10.98
N GLU A 49 1.88 7.25 11.77
CA GLU A 49 0.59 7.58 12.32
C GLU A 49 -0.43 7.65 11.18
N THR A 50 -1.38 6.72 11.20
CA THR A 50 -2.56 6.68 10.34
C THR A 50 -2.32 6.52 8.83
N VAL A 51 -2.42 5.28 8.33
CA VAL A 51 -2.84 5.04 6.95
C VAL A 51 -4.34 5.34 6.86
N ASP A 52 -4.67 6.61 6.67
CA ASP A 52 -6.03 7.05 6.39
C ASP A 52 -6.25 6.92 4.88
N ILE A 53 -7.14 6.01 4.47
CA ILE A 53 -7.57 5.88 3.08
C ILE A 53 -8.50 7.07 2.80
N LYS A 54 -7.92 8.25 2.57
CA LYS A 54 -8.67 9.49 2.28
C LYS A 54 -8.61 9.81 0.78
N ASN A 55 -9.63 10.53 0.31
CA ASN A 55 -9.51 11.29 -0.93
C ASN A 55 -8.37 12.30 -0.74
N PRO A 56 -7.44 12.45 -1.70
CA PRO A 56 -6.29 13.32 -1.54
C PRO A 56 -6.75 14.76 -1.35
N THR A 57 -6.62 15.27 -0.12
CA THR A 57 -6.75 16.69 0.22
C THR A 57 -5.39 17.40 0.24
N ASN A 58 -4.31 16.65 0.01
CA ASN A 58 -2.94 17.13 0.11
C ASN A 58 -2.49 17.78 -1.20
N LYS A 59 -1.71 18.87 -1.09
CA LYS A 59 -1.18 19.64 -2.24
C LYS A 59 0.05 18.98 -2.88
N ASP A 60 0.59 17.95 -2.24
CA ASP A 60 1.83 17.29 -2.66
C ASP A 60 1.67 16.39 -3.89
N TYR A 61 0.45 15.99 -4.22
CA TYR A 61 0.15 15.29 -5.46
C TYR A 61 -1.32 15.43 -5.86
N SER A 62 -1.61 15.28 -7.15
CA SER A 62 -2.96 15.08 -7.65
C SER A 62 -3.12 13.67 -8.20
N TYR A 63 -4.24 13.03 -7.86
CA TYR A 63 -4.62 11.71 -8.31
C TYR A 63 -5.83 11.81 -9.25
N SER A 64 -5.78 11.11 -10.38
CA SER A 64 -6.95 10.92 -11.24
C SER A 64 -7.03 9.47 -11.72
N LYS A 65 -8.28 9.01 -11.92
CA LYS A 65 -8.56 7.69 -12.47
C LYS A 65 -9.52 7.84 -13.64
N ASN A 66 -9.11 7.39 -14.82
CA ASN A 66 -9.93 7.33 -16.01
C ASN A 66 -9.98 5.88 -16.52
N GLY A 67 -11.11 5.19 -16.27
CA GLY A 67 -11.24 3.76 -16.57
C GLY A 67 -10.16 2.93 -15.85
N ASN A 68 -9.34 2.23 -16.63
CA ASN A 68 -8.25 1.40 -16.13
C ASN A 68 -6.92 2.15 -16.03
N GLN A 69 -6.88 3.45 -16.32
CA GLN A 69 -5.67 4.24 -16.17
C GLN A 69 -5.75 5.11 -14.91
N VAL A 70 -4.70 5.04 -14.10
CA VAL A 70 -4.49 5.92 -12.95
C VAL A 70 -3.31 6.83 -13.26
N THR A 71 -3.50 8.12 -13.05
CA THR A 71 -2.45 9.13 -13.24
C THR A 71 -2.18 9.84 -11.93
N ILE A 72 -0.90 9.95 -11.59
CA ILE A 72 -0.44 10.67 -10.41
C ILE A 72 0.51 11.77 -10.87
N LYS A 73 0.25 12.99 -10.43
CA LYS A 73 1.15 14.12 -10.64
C LYS A 73 1.65 14.60 -9.28
N LEU A 74 2.95 14.49 -9.07
CA LEU A 74 3.67 14.89 -7.87
C LEU A 74 4.03 16.38 -7.93
N ALA A 75 3.95 17.08 -6.81
CA ALA A 75 4.44 18.45 -6.66
C ALA A 75 5.98 18.51 -6.81
N SER A 76 6.67 17.46 -6.34
CA SER A 76 8.12 17.33 -6.38
C SER A 76 8.57 15.91 -6.75
N SER A 77 9.72 15.79 -7.40
CA SER A 77 10.28 14.51 -7.88
C SER A 77 10.94 13.65 -6.80
N ASN A 78 11.10 14.19 -5.59
CA ASN A 78 11.63 13.47 -4.44
C ASN A 78 10.55 12.69 -3.67
N ILE A 79 9.27 12.85 -4.02
CA ILE A 79 8.18 12.11 -3.40
C ILE A 79 8.24 10.67 -3.89
N ASN A 80 8.38 9.74 -2.95
CA ASN A 80 8.43 8.33 -3.27
C ASN A 80 7.03 7.80 -3.57
N VAL A 81 6.93 6.90 -4.55
CA VAL A 81 5.67 6.28 -4.94
C VAL A 81 5.88 4.77 -5.01
N LYS A 82 5.05 4.03 -4.30
CA LYS A 82 5.04 2.57 -4.28
C LYS A 82 3.62 2.06 -4.53
N LEU A 83 3.49 0.94 -5.22
CA LEU A 83 2.21 0.27 -5.44
C LEU A 83 2.27 -1.09 -4.76
N PHE A 84 1.19 -1.47 -4.10
CA PHE A 84 1.07 -2.72 -3.40
C PHE A 84 -0.25 -3.41 -3.74
N THR A 85 -0.25 -4.74 -3.66
CA THR A 85 -1.48 -5.52 -3.53
C THR A 85 -2.08 -5.32 -2.12
N ILE A 86 -3.34 -5.72 -1.91
CA ILE A 86 -3.92 -5.76 -0.55
C ILE A 86 -3.18 -6.72 0.40
N SER A 87 -2.43 -7.68 -0.15
CA SER A 87 -1.61 -8.60 0.62
C SER A 87 -0.23 -8.03 0.97
N GLY A 88 0.11 -6.84 0.47
CA GLY A 88 1.38 -6.17 0.74
C GLY A 88 2.52 -6.49 -0.21
N LEU A 89 2.24 -7.21 -1.30
CA LEU A 89 3.25 -7.42 -2.33
C LEU A 89 3.50 -6.11 -3.07
N GLN A 90 4.72 -5.60 -3.00
CA GLN A 90 5.11 -4.43 -3.79
C GLN A 90 5.17 -4.80 -5.28
N LEU A 91 4.48 -3.99 -6.08
CA LEU A 91 4.41 -4.09 -7.53
C LEU A 91 5.29 -3.01 -8.16
N PRO A 92 5.85 -3.26 -9.36
CA PRO A 92 6.58 -2.23 -10.09
C PRO A 92 5.62 -1.10 -10.49
N VAL A 93 6.13 0.14 -10.53
CA VAL A 93 5.39 1.31 -11.01
C VAL A 93 6.17 1.95 -12.14
N ASP A 94 5.56 1.99 -13.33
CA ASP A 94 6.14 2.66 -14.47
C ASP A 94 6.03 4.18 -14.28
N LYS A 95 7.18 4.86 -14.24
CA LYS A 95 7.24 6.32 -14.20
C LYS A 95 7.23 6.84 -15.64
N THR A 96 6.25 7.68 -15.98
CA THR A 96 6.21 8.37 -17.27
C THR A 96 7.22 9.51 -17.29
N ASP A 97 7.40 10.22 -16.16
CA ASP A 97 8.49 11.19 -15.96
C ASP A 97 8.85 11.34 -14.46
N LYS A 98 9.68 12.34 -14.09
CA LYS A 98 10.13 12.58 -12.71
C LYS A 98 9.01 12.99 -11.73
N LYS A 99 7.91 13.55 -12.23
CA LYS A 99 6.77 14.07 -11.45
C LYS A 99 5.44 13.45 -11.88
N MET A 100 5.39 12.67 -12.96
CA MET A 100 4.19 12.06 -13.47
C MET A 100 4.36 10.54 -13.53
N LEU A 101 3.38 9.84 -12.98
CA LEU A 101 3.29 8.39 -13.03
C LEU A 101 1.97 8.00 -13.66
N SER A 102 2.00 6.97 -14.49
CA SER A 102 0.80 6.37 -15.08
C SER A 102 0.80 4.87 -14.78
N ILE A 103 -0.30 4.41 -14.21
CA ILE A 103 -0.50 3.02 -13.84
C ILE A 103 -1.65 2.49 -14.69
N ASP A 104 -1.33 1.55 -15.58
CA ASP A 104 -2.33 0.78 -16.30
C ASP A 104 -2.77 -0.40 -15.43
N LEU A 105 -4.00 -0.34 -14.95
CA LEU A 105 -4.61 -1.33 -14.07
C LEU A 105 -4.84 -2.68 -14.77
N ASN A 106 -4.81 -2.74 -16.11
CA ASN A 106 -4.92 -4.01 -16.84
C ASN A 106 -3.68 -4.90 -16.69
N LYS A 107 -2.54 -4.33 -16.30
CA LYS A 107 -1.30 -5.09 -16.08
C LYS A 107 -1.33 -5.96 -14.81
N TYR A 108 -2.32 -5.77 -13.96
CA TYR A 108 -2.43 -6.46 -12.68
C TYR A 108 -3.63 -7.39 -12.69
N THR A 109 -3.62 -8.41 -11.84
CA THR A 109 -4.74 -9.36 -11.67
C THR A 109 -5.63 -8.99 -10.48
N GLU A 110 -5.13 -8.15 -9.59
CA GLU A 110 -5.78 -7.77 -8.34
C GLU A 110 -6.89 -6.73 -8.59
N ASN A 111 -8.03 -6.93 -7.94
CA ASN A 111 -9.16 -6.00 -8.00
C ASN A 111 -8.94 -4.75 -7.14
N ILE A 112 -8.10 -4.85 -6.12
CA ILE A 112 -7.77 -3.76 -5.22
C ILE A 112 -6.26 -3.63 -5.13
N LEU A 113 -5.78 -2.41 -5.31
CA LEU A 113 -4.39 -2.02 -5.16
C LEU A 113 -4.28 -0.88 -4.15
N LEU A 114 -3.14 -0.77 -3.49
CA LEU A 114 -2.81 0.27 -2.53
C LEU A 114 -1.64 1.07 -3.09
N LEU A 115 -1.87 2.33 -3.43
CA LEU A 115 -0.86 3.24 -3.92
C LEU A 115 -0.37 4.12 -2.77
N GLN A 116 0.89 3.95 -2.38
CA GLN A 116 1.54 4.83 -1.43
C GLN A 116 2.21 6.00 -2.15
N VAL A 117 1.90 7.23 -1.76
CA VAL A 117 2.52 8.46 -2.26
C VAL A 117 3.05 9.25 -1.06
N GLY A 118 4.37 9.29 -0.89
CA GLY A 118 4.98 9.77 0.35
C GLY A 118 4.50 8.94 1.55
N ASN A 119 3.85 9.61 2.51
CA ASN A 119 3.29 8.96 3.70
C ASN A 119 1.80 8.61 3.57
N GLU A 120 1.16 8.98 2.46
CA GLU A 120 -0.26 8.71 2.23
C GLU A 120 -0.48 7.43 1.45
N THR A 121 -1.62 6.78 1.65
CA THR A 121 -2.01 5.60 0.85
C THR A 121 -3.41 5.79 0.26
N VAL A 122 -3.50 5.62 -1.05
CA VAL A 122 -4.73 5.69 -1.83
C VAL A 122 -5.15 4.26 -2.21
N LYS A 123 -6.39 3.89 -1.89
CA LYS A 123 -6.98 2.63 -2.36
C LYS A 123 -7.51 2.79 -3.79
N ILE A 124 -7.06 1.91 -4.68
CA ILE A 124 -7.50 1.86 -6.08
C ILE A 124 -8.32 0.58 -6.26
N THR A 125 -9.59 0.72 -6.63
CA THR A 125 -10.46 -0.43 -6.94
C THR A 125 -10.66 -0.50 -8.46
N ARG A 126 -10.37 -1.63 -9.10
CA ARG A 126 -10.78 -1.92 -10.49
C ARG A 126 -12.28 -2.20 -10.52
N LYS A 127 -12.98 -1.64 -11.51
CA LYS A 127 -14.39 -1.95 -11.78
C LYS A 127 -14.47 -2.97 -12.90
#